data_AF-A0A844TJK2-F1
#
_entry.id   AF-A0A844TJK2-F1
#
_cell.length_a   1.000
_cell.length_b   1.000
_cell.length_c   1.000
_cell.angle_alpha   90.00
_cell.angle_beta   90.00
_cell.angle_gamma   90.00
#
_symmetry.space_group_name_H-M   'P 1'
#
loop_
_entity.id
_entity.type
_entity.pdbx_description
1 polymer ?
#
loop_
_entity_poly.entity_id
_entity_poly.type
_entity_poly.pdbx_seq_one_letter_code
_entity_poly.pdbx_strand_id
1 'polypeptide(L)'
;MTTLTVKDLLPEDGTRGTLVGRVWLPQVNGPAVVAVRGDGVFDVTATFQTISALCEEDNPAKALAATGGERIGDLDAIVANTPPDQRDRTKPWLLAPVDLQTLKAAGVTFAISMLERVIEERAKGNPASAEAIRKEVTRLIGDDLSKLKPGSDQAMHLKQVLIDQNAWSQYLEVGIGPDAEVFTKAPTLSSVGTGMDAGLHPKSTWNNPEPELVLFVSSRGKIVGGALGNDVNLRDFEGRSALLLSKAKDNNASCAIGPLLRLFDDSFTLDDARKLDISLNVKGSDGFVLNGHSSISKISRDPTDLVAQTIGKVHQYPDGFVLFLGTMFAPVEDRDAPGQGFTHKRDDIVTIAAPQLGKLVNRMRTSDECESWTFGIGALMKNLAQRKLI
;
A
#
# COMPACT_ATOMS: atom_id res chain seq x y z
N MET A 1 15.55 -17.72 -1.83
CA MET A 1 14.18 -18.09 -2.26
C MET A 1 13.23 -17.68 -1.16
N THR A 2 12.13 -17.01 -1.52
CA THR A 2 11.08 -16.63 -0.57
C THR A 2 10.26 -17.87 -0.23
N THR A 3 10.45 -18.45 0.95
CA THR A 3 9.57 -19.52 1.44
C THR A 3 8.34 -18.86 2.05
N LEU A 4 7.19 -19.02 1.40
CA LEU A 4 5.90 -18.45 1.82
C LEU A 4 5.04 -19.56 2.39
N THR A 5 4.47 -19.36 3.58
CA THR A 5 3.53 -20.31 4.19
C THR A 5 2.15 -19.69 4.33
N VAL A 6 1.10 -20.50 4.44
CA VAL A 6 -0.26 -19.99 4.73
C VAL A 6 -0.32 -19.24 6.04
N LYS A 7 0.48 -19.65 7.03
CA LYS A 7 0.60 -18.94 8.31
C LYS A 7 1.13 -17.51 8.14
N ASP A 8 1.96 -17.26 7.13
CA ASP A 8 2.39 -15.90 6.81
C ASP A 8 1.29 -15.11 6.11
N LEU A 9 0.43 -15.79 5.36
CA LEU A 9 -0.56 -15.14 4.52
C LEU A 9 -1.79 -14.68 5.31
N LEU A 10 -2.30 -15.53 6.20
CA LEU A 10 -3.55 -15.27 6.90
C LEU A 10 -3.39 -14.30 8.08
N PRO A 11 -4.46 -13.57 8.44
CA PRO A 11 -4.58 -12.96 9.76
C PRO A 11 -4.33 -13.96 10.90
N GLU A 12 -4.01 -13.46 12.10
CA GLU A 12 -3.82 -14.30 13.29
C GLU A 12 -5.09 -15.08 13.68
N ASP A 13 -6.28 -14.55 13.34
CA ASP A 13 -7.56 -15.25 13.49
C ASP A 13 -7.89 -16.20 12.32
N GLY A 14 -6.90 -16.51 11.47
CA GLY A 14 -6.97 -17.49 10.40
C GLY A 14 -7.89 -17.02 9.27
N THR A 15 -8.96 -17.77 9.02
CA THR A 15 -9.96 -17.44 7.99
C THR A 15 -11.25 -16.88 8.59
N ARG A 16 -11.19 -16.33 9.82
CA ARG A 16 -12.32 -15.62 10.41
C ARG A 16 -12.56 -14.31 9.66
N GLY A 17 -13.83 -13.96 9.48
CA GLY A 17 -14.24 -12.81 8.68
C GLY A 17 -14.26 -13.14 7.19
N THR A 18 -14.20 -12.10 6.36
CA THR A 18 -14.39 -12.23 4.91
C THR A 18 -13.12 -11.89 4.13
N LEU A 19 -12.42 -12.94 3.67
CA LEU A 19 -11.13 -12.84 2.98
C LEU A 19 -11.27 -13.08 1.46
N VAL A 20 -10.74 -12.15 0.67
CA VAL A 20 -10.80 -12.16 -0.80
C VAL A 20 -9.39 -12.20 -1.37
N GLY A 21 -9.19 -13.05 -2.36
CA GLY A 21 -7.97 -13.09 -3.16
C GLY A 21 -8.25 -12.92 -4.65
N ARG A 22 -7.17 -12.84 -5.42
CA ARG A 22 -7.20 -13.12 -6.86
C ARG A 22 -6.21 -14.24 -7.16
N VAL A 23 -6.60 -15.15 -8.05
CA VAL A 23 -5.78 -16.30 -8.44
C VAL A 23 -5.70 -16.34 -9.96
N TRP A 24 -4.53 -16.58 -10.52
CA TRP A 24 -4.42 -16.97 -11.91
C TRP A 24 -4.78 -18.44 -12.08
N LEU A 25 -5.74 -18.72 -12.97
CA LEU A 25 -6.22 -20.06 -13.29
C LEU A 25 -5.71 -20.48 -14.68
N PRO A 26 -4.74 -21.39 -14.77
CA PRO A 26 -4.18 -21.84 -16.05
C PRO A 26 -5.23 -22.43 -17.00
N GLN A 27 -6.22 -23.15 -16.46
CA GLN A 27 -7.27 -23.81 -17.24
C GLN A 27 -8.16 -22.84 -18.03
N VAL A 28 -8.25 -21.58 -17.59
CA VAL A 28 -8.97 -20.50 -18.31
C VAL A 28 -8.05 -19.38 -18.77
N ASN A 29 -6.73 -19.57 -18.62
CA ASN A 29 -5.69 -18.59 -18.97
C ASN A 29 -6.02 -17.15 -18.50
N GLY A 30 -6.46 -17.02 -17.25
CA GLY A 30 -6.94 -15.74 -16.74
C GLY A 30 -7.13 -15.69 -15.23
N PRO A 31 -7.40 -14.50 -14.69
CA PRO A 31 -7.62 -14.31 -13.27
C PRO A 31 -9.01 -14.76 -12.82
N ALA A 32 -9.11 -15.16 -11.56
CA ALA A 32 -10.34 -15.43 -10.85
C ALA A 32 -10.40 -14.62 -9.55
N VAL A 33 -11.59 -14.14 -9.21
CA VAL A 33 -11.90 -13.63 -7.87
C VAL A 33 -12.16 -14.82 -6.97
N VAL A 34 -11.50 -14.89 -5.82
CA VAL A 34 -11.61 -16.04 -4.93
C VAL A 34 -11.99 -15.67 -3.50
N ALA A 35 -12.83 -16.48 -2.87
CA ALA A 35 -13.03 -16.48 -1.43
C ALA A 35 -12.03 -17.45 -0.77
N VAL A 36 -11.37 -17.00 0.29
CA VAL A 36 -10.47 -17.83 1.09
C VAL A 36 -11.18 -18.25 2.38
N ARG A 37 -11.37 -19.55 2.57
CA ARG A 37 -12.09 -20.14 3.72
C ARG A 37 -11.25 -21.21 4.39
N GLY A 38 -11.68 -21.65 5.57
CA GLY A 38 -10.94 -22.63 6.37
C GLY A 38 -10.74 -23.99 5.70
N ASP A 39 -11.57 -24.32 4.71
CA ASP A 39 -11.55 -25.59 3.96
C ASP A 39 -11.03 -25.44 2.51
N GLY A 40 -10.58 -24.25 2.11
CA GLY A 40 -9.91 -24.05 0.82
C GLY A 40 -10.14 -22.70 0.16
N VAL A 41 -9.80 -22.64 -1.13
CA VAL A 41 -9.97 -21.47 -1.99
C VAL A 41 -11.07 -21.74 -3.00
N PHE A 42 -12.00 -20.80 -3.13
CA PHE A 42 -13.22 -20.94 -3.94
C PHE A 42 -13.29 -19.84 -5.00
N ASP A 43 -13.34 -20.21 -6.27
CA ASP A 43 -13.61 -19.32 -7.39
C ASP A 43 -15.07 -18.83 -7.34
N VAL A 44 -15.23 -17.52 -7.17
CA VAL A 44 -16.54 -16.85 -7.13
C VAL A 44 -16.74 -15.95 -8.36
N THR A 45 -15.92 -16.10 -9.40
CA THR A 45 -15.91 -15.22 -10.58
C THR A 45 -17.24 -15.25 -11.34
N ALA A 46 -17.98 -16.36 -11.27
CA ALA A 46 -19.31 -16.47 -11.86
C ALA A 46 -20.33 -15.48 -11.25
N THR A 47 -20.12 -15.07 -10.00
CA THR A 47 -20.95 -14.07 -9.31
C THR A 47 -20.29 -12.70 -9.33
N PHE A 48 -18.96 -12.65 -9.15
CA PHE A 48 -18.19 -11.41 -9.12
C PHE A 48 -17.05 -11.47 -10.13
N GLN A 49 -17.26 -10.93 -11.33
CA GLN A 49 -16.29 -11.01 -12.42
C GLN A 49 -14.94 -10.34 -12.09
N THR A 50 -14.97 -9.37 -11.18
CA THR A 50 -13.81 -8.58 -10.73
C THR A 50 -13.93 -8.24 -9.23
N ILE A 51 -12.82 -7.92 -8.59
CA ILE A 51 -12.80 -7.37 -7.23
C ILE A 51 -13.55 -6.04 -7.21
N SER A 52 -13.42 -5.23 -8.25
CA SER A 52 -14.24 -4.02 -8.42
C SER A 52 -15.74 -4.34 -8.33
N ALA A 53 -16.24 -5.31 -9.10
CA ALA A 53 -17.65 -5.71 -9.06
C ALA A 53 -18.08 -6.17 -7.66
N LEU A 54 -17.25 -6.96 -6.95
CA LEU A 54 -17.52 -7.33 -5.57
C LEU A 54 -17.59 -6.11 -4.64
N CYS A 55 -16.67 -5.15 -4.78
CA CYS A 55 -16.64 -3.94 -3.97
C CYS A 55 -17.84 -3.01 -4.21
N GLU A 56 -18.51 -3.13 -5.37
CA GLU A 56 -19.70 -2.37 -5.70
C GLU A 56 -20.98 -2.91 -5.05
N GLU A 57 -20.98 -4.10 -4.46
CA GLU A 57 -22.10 -4.62 -3.70
C GLU A 57 -22.50 -3.70 -2.53
N ASP A 58 -23.78 -3.70 -2.15
CA ASP A 58 -24.23 -2.90 -1.01
C ASP A 58 -23.61 -3.38 0.31
N ASN A 59 -23.38 -4.68 0.44
CA ASN A 59 -22.61 -5.27 1.52
C ASN A 59 -21.70 -6.37 0.93
N PRO A 60 -20.48 -6.00 0.47
CA PRO A 60 -19.56 -6.94 -0.16
C PRO A 60 -19.22 -8.14 0.73
N ALA A 61 -19.06 -7.93 2.04
CA ALA A 61 -18.74 -9.00 2.97
C ALA A 61 -19.88 -10.04 3.05
N LYS A 62 -21.12 -9.55 3.22
CA LYS A 62 -22.31 -10.42 3.24
C LYS A 62 -22.55 -11.11 1.90
N ALA A 63 -22.34 -10.40 0.79
CA ALA A 63 -22.50 -10.95 -0.56
C ALA A 63 -21.51 -12.09 -0.79
N LEU A 64 -20.22 -11.91 -0.47
CA LEU A 64 -19.21 -12.95 -0.63
C LEU A 64 -19.45 -14.15 0.31
N ALA A 65 -19.86 -13.89 1.56
CA ALA A 65 -20.18 -14.95 2.52
C ALA A 65 -21.37 -15.83 2.05
N ALA A 66 -22.31 -15.26 1.30
CA ALA A 66 -23.45 -15.99 0.74
C ALA A 66 -23.15 -16.75 -0.56
N THR A 67 -22.05 -16.42 -1.25
CA THR A 67 -21.69 -17.03 -2.54
C THR A 67 -20.85 -18.28 -2.34
N GLY A 68 -21.37 -19.46 -2.68
CA GLY A 68 -20.64 -20.73 -2.55
C GLY A 68 -19.33 -20.78 -3.33
N GLY A 69 -19.38 -20.55 -4.65
CA GLY A 69 -18.22 -20.67 -5.55
C GLY A 69 -17.78 -22.12 -5.81
N GLU A 70 -16.83 -22.28 -6.72
CA GLU A 70 -16.21 -23.58 -7.07
C GLU A 70 -14.86 -23.73 -6.36
N ARG A 71 -14.65 -24.84 -5.64
CA ARG A 71 -13.37 -25.07 -4.96
C ARG A 71 -12.25 -25.32 -5.97
N ILE A 72 -11.21 -24.50 -5.96
CA ILE A 72 -10.07 -24.60 -6.89
C ILE A 72 -8.81 -25.24 -6.28
N GLY A 73 -8.77 -25.42 -4.95
CA GLY A 73 -7.66 -26.10 -4.28
C GLY A 73 -7.43 -25.65 -2.85
N ASP A 74 -6.36 -26.19 -2.27
CA ASP A 74 -5.86 -25.81 -0.95
C ASP A 74 -5.05 -24.51 -1.04
N LEU A 75 -5.22 -23.63 -0.06
CA LEU A 75 -4.47 -22.38 -0.01
C LEU A 75 -2.95 -22.63 0.07
N ASP A 76 -2.51 -23.63 0.84
CA ASP A 76 -1.10 -24.03 0.96
C ASP A 76 -0.48 -24.35 -0.40
N ALA A 77 -1.18 -25.12 -1.23
CA ALA A 77 -0.69 -25.52 -2.54
C ALA A 77 -0.57 -24.32 -3.50
N ILE A 78 -1.55 -23.41 -3.47
CA ILE A 78 -1.55 -22.21 -4.32
C ILE A 78 -0.45 -21.23 -3.88
N VAL A 79 -0.29 -21.03 -2.56
CA VAL A 79 0.77 -20.19 -1.99
C VAL A 79 2.15 -20.74 -2.34
N ALA A 80 2.37 -22.04 -2.16
CA ALA A 80 3.64 -22.69 -2.51
C ALA A 80 3.98 -22.55 -4.00
N ASN A 81 2.97 -22.52 -4.88
CA ASN A 81 3.16 -22.32 -6.32
C ASN A 81 3.27 -20.84 -6.75
N THR A 82 3.13 -19.89 -5.81
CA THR A 82 3.10 -18.46 -6.16
C THR A 82 4.46 -17.88 -6.58
N PRO A 83 5.59 -18.14 -5.88
CA PRO A 83 6.88 -17.54 -6.23
C PRO A 83 7.33 -17.84 -7.68
N PRO A 84 7.75 -16.82 -8.47
CA PRO A 84 8.08 -16.99 -9.89
C PRO A 84 9.16 -18.05 -10.20
N ASP A 85 10.19 -18.17 -9.36
CA ASP A 85 11.36 -19.04 -9.61
C ASP A 85 11.01 -20.53 -9.75
N GLN A 86 9.96 -20.99 -9.05
CA GLN A 86 9.57 -22.42 -8.99
C GLN A 86 8.14 -22.65 -9.47
N ARG A 87 7.48 -21.62 -10.01
CA ARG A 87 6.07 -21.67 -10.40
C ARG A 87 5.86 -22.71 -11.50
N ASP A 88 5.03 -23.71 -11.20
CA ASP A 88 4.44 -24.58 -12.20
C ASP A 88 3.29 -23.83 -12.87
N ARG A 89 3.49 -23.43 -14.14
CA ARG A 89 2.51 -22.66 -14.92
C ARG A 89 1.23 -23.45 -15.25
N THR A 90 1.19 -24.75 -14.97
CA THR A 90 -0.02 -25.58 -15.11
C THR A 90 -0.88 -25.58 -13.85
N LYS A 91 -0.39 -25.01 -12.74
CA LYS A 91 -1.09 -24.93 -11.45
C LYS A 91 -1.47 -23.48 -11.11
N PRO A 92 -2.51 -23.25 -10.28
CA PRO A 92 -2.89 -21.90 -9.88
C PRO A 92 -1.83 -21.18 -9.04
N TRP A 93 -1.81 -19.84 -9.09
CA TRP A 93 -0.99 -18.98 -8.22
C TRP A 93 -1.70 -17.69 -7.84
N LEU A 94 -1.29 -17.06 -6.73
CA LEU A 94 -1.88 -15.81 -6.26
C LEU A 94 -1.50 -14.61 -7.13
N LEU A 95 -2.42 -13.67 -7.24
CA LEU A 95 -2.24 -12.34 -7.80
C LEU A 95 -2.49 -11.29 -6.71
N ALA A 96 -2.16 -10.02 -6.98
CA ALA A 96 -2.62 -8.92 -6.11
C ALA A 96 -4.15 -8.93 -6.02
N PRO A 97 -4.77 -8.73 -4.84
CA PRO A 97 -6.21 -8.81 -4.64
C PRO A 97 -6.95 -7.53 -5.10
N VAL A 98 -6.54 -6.96 -6.24
CA VAL A 98 -7.10 -5.76 -6.86
C VAL A 98 -7.12 -5.94 -8.38
N ASP A 99 -8.07 -5.34 -9.09
CA ASP A 99 -8.11 -5.37 -10.56
C ASP A 99 -8.41 -4.02 -11.21
N LEU A 100 -9.68 -3.69 -11.41
CA LEU A 100 -10.14 -2.53 -12.19
C LEU A 100 -10.03 -1.23 -11.40
N GLN A 101 -9.90 -1.31 -10.08
CA GLN A 101 -9.71 -0.15 -9.23
C GLN A 101 -8.50 0.68 -9.69
N THR A 102 -8.65 2.00 -9.67
CA THR A 102 -7.49 2.90 -9.82
C THR A 102 -6.59 2.79 -8.60
N LEU A 103 -5.27 2.74 -8.78
CA LEU A 103 -4.32 2.65 -7.66
C LEU A 103 -3.85 4.05 -7.24
N LYS A 104 -4.34 4.53 -6.10
CA LYS A 104 -4.03 5.86 -5.55
C LYS A 104 -3.24 5.74 -4.26
N ALA A 105 -2.47 6.77 -3.96
CA ALA A 105 -1.75 6.90 -2.71
C ALA A 105 -1.85 8.32 -2.16
N ALA A 106 -1.93 8.41 -0.84
CA ALA A 106 -1.87 9.65 -0.10
C ALA A 106 -0.49 9.81 0.53
N GLY A 107 0.21 10.87 0.16
CA GLY A 107 1.52 11.19 0.71
C GLY A 107 1.42 12.14 1.91
N VAL A 108 2.50 12.20 2.69
CA VAL A 108 2.68 13.21 3.76
C VAL A 108 1.53 13.22 4.77
N THR A 109 0.96 12.04 5.03
CA THR A 109 -0.19 11.86 5.93
C THR A 109 0.18 11.77 7.40
N PHE A 110 1.47 11.94 7.73
CA PHE A 110 1.99 11.96 9.09
C PHE A 110 2.72 13.28 9.34
N ALA A 111 1.95 14.29 9.75
CA ALA A 111 2.44 15.66 9.94
C ALA A 111 3.66 15.78 10.86
N ILE A 112 3.74 14.98 11.94
CA ILE A 112 4.88 14.98 12.86
C ILE A 112 6.17 14.58 12.14
N SER A 113 6.15 13.45 11.42
CA SER A 113 7.31 12.95 10.69
C SER A 113 7.75 13.92 9.60
N MET A 114 6.80 14.62 8.96
CA MET A 114 7.10 15.66 7.98
C MET A 114 7.76 16.88 8.64
N LEU A 115 7.19 17.38 9.74
CA LEU A 115 7.72 18.56 10.44
C LEU A 115 9.14 18.32 10.96
N GLU A 116 9.43 17.18 11.56
CA GLU A 116 10.80 16.86 12.00
C GLU A 116 11.79 16.86 10.84
N ARG A 117 11.43 16.28 9.67
CA ARG A 117 12.28 16.34 8.47
C ARG A 117 12.52 17.77 7.98
N VAL A 118 11.48 18.60 7.94
CA VAL A 118 11.62 20.02 7.55
C VAL A 118 12.55 20.77 8.52
N ILE A 119 12.46 20.48 9.81
CA ILE A 119 13.33 21.06 10.84
C ILE A 119 14.78 20.60 10.62
N GLU A 120 15.03 19.31 10.40
CA GLU A 120 16.36 18.74 10.19
C GLU A 120 17.04 19.27 8.92
N GLU A 121 16.33 19.27 7.78
CA GLU A 121 16.84 19.78 6.49
C GLU A 121 17.25 21.25 6.58
N ARG A 122 16.45 22.06 7.31
CA ARG A 122 16.72 23.49 7.50
C ARG A 122 17.84 23.75 8.48
N ALA A 123 17.93 22.94 9.53
CA ALA A 123 19.03 23.04 10.47
C ALA A 123 20.37 22.83 9.77
N LYS A 124 20.46 22.03 8.68
CA LYS A 124 21.74 21.65 8.04
C LYS A 124 22.80 21.21 9.07
N GLY A 125 22.35 20.59 10.16
CA GLY A 125 23.19 20.22 11.31
C GLY A 125 23.52 21.34 12.31
N ASN A 126 22.90 22.52 12.24
CA ASN A 126 23.00 23.60 13.23
C ASN A 126 21.94 23.41 14.35
N PRO A 127 22.33 22.98 15.57
CA PRO A 127 21.39 22.68 16.64
C PRO A 127 20.59 23.90 17.12
N ALA A 128 21.16 25.11 17.06
CA ALA A 128 20.49 26.32 17.54
C ALA A 128 19.31 26.74 16.65
N SER A 129 19.42 26.53 15.34
CA SER A 129 18.34 26.82 14.39
C SER A 129 17.20 25.80 14.51
N ALA A 130 17.52 24.51 14.68
CA ALA A 130 16.53 23.46 14.92
C ALA A 130 15.71 23.75 16.18
N GLU A 131 16.40 24.13 17.26
CA GLU A 131 15.79 24.44 18.55
C GLU A 131 14.87 25.66 18.49
N ALA A 132 15.23 26.69 17.70
CA ALA A 132 14.37 27.86 17.51
C ALA A 132 13.04 27.50 16.82
N ILE A 133 13.10 26.67 15.77
CA ILE A 133 11.89 26.21 15.07
C ILE A 133 11.05 25.31 15.99
N ARG A 134 11.68 24.37 16.72
CA ARG A 134 10.98 23.50 17.69
C ARG A 134 10.29 24.29 18.80
N LYS A 135 10.93 25.33 19.34
CA LYS A 135 10.32 26.21 20.34
C LYS A 135 9.09 26.92 19.80
N GLU A 136 9.15 27.37 18.55
CA GLU A 136 8.03 28.06 17.91
C GLU A 136 6.86 27.11 17.61
N VAL A 137 7.17 25.90 17.13
CA VAL A 137 6.22 24.80 16.98
C VAL A 137 5.53 24.50 18.33
N THR A 138 6.31 24.36 19.40
CA THR A 138 5.82 24.09 20.76
C THR A 138 4.96 25.25 21.29
N ARG A 139 5.35 26.50 21.03
CA ARG A 139 4.61 27.70 21.44
C ARG A 139 3.21 27.75 20.82
N LEU A 140 3.08 27.31 19.57
CA LEU A 140 1.83 27.40 18.81
C LEU A 140 0.88 26.23 19.06
N ILE A 141 1.43 25.03 19.28
CA ILE A 141 0.67 23.77 19.28
C ILE A 141 0.63 23.14 20.68
N GLY A 142 1.50 23.60 21.59
CA GLY A 142 1.79 22.94 22.85
C GLY A 142 2.78 21.78 22.67
N ASP A 143 2.91 20.94 23.69
CA ASP A 143 3.87 19.84 23.73
C ASP A 143 3.45 18.62 22.89
N ASP A 144 2.25 18.64 22.30
CA ASP A 144 1.65 17.50 21.62
C ASP A 144 1.29 17.81 20.16
N LEU A 145 2.27 17.61 19.28
CA LEU A 145 2.14 17.78 17.83
C LEU A 145 1.10 16.86 17.19
N SER A 146 0.69 15.77 17.86
CA SER A 146 -0.34 14.86 17.34
C SER A 146 -1.73 15.50 17.27
N LYS A 147 -1.94 16.60 18.00
CA LYS A 147 -3.20 17.37 17.99
C LYS A 147 -3.30 18.36 16.83
N LEU A 148 -2.23 18.54 16.06
CA LEU A 148 -2.24 19.45 14.92
C LEU A 148 -3.12 18.87 13.81
N LYS A 149 -4.30 19.44 13.63
CA LYS A 149 -5.21 19.07 12.54
C LYS A 149 -4.80 19.83 11.25
N PRO A 150 -4.47 19.14 10.15
CA PRO A 150 -4.20 19.79 8.87
C PRO A 150 -5.38 20.67 8.42
N GLY A 151 -5.07 21.84 7.85
CA GLY A 151 -6.06 22.83 7.42
C GLY A 151 -6.74 23.63 8.54
N SER A 152 -6.43 23.37 9.82
CA SER A 152 -6.92 24.19 10.93
C SER A 152 -6.25 25.57 10.97
N ASP A 153 -6.88 26.53 11.65
CA ASP A 153 -6.30 27.86 11.87
C ASP A 153 -4.91 27.78 12.52
N GLN A 154 -4.71 26.86 13.46
CA GLN A 154 -3.41 26.62 14.09
C GLN A 154 -2.37 26.12 13.08
N ALA A 155 -2.74 25.15 12.23
CA ALA A 155 -1.85 24.60 11.21
C ALA A 155 -1.49 25.64 10.13
N MET A 156 -2.46 26.47 9.74
CA MET A 156 -2.23 27.55 8.78
C MET A 156 -1.36 28.66 9.37
N HIS A 157 -1.52 28.96 10.66
CA HIS A 157 -0.63 29.90 11.35
C HIS A 157 0.80 29.35 11.44
N LEU A 158 0.98 28.09 11.85
CA LEU A 158 2.30 27.44 11.85
C LEU A 158 2.95 27.47 10.46
N LYS A 159 2.17 27.13 9.42
CA LYS A 159 2.63 27.18 8.03
C LYS A 159 3.13 28.58 7.67
N GLN A 160 2.37 29.63 8.02
CA GLN A 160 2.79 31.01 7.76
C GLN A 160 4.08 31.38 8.50
N VAL A 161 4.21 30.98 9.77
CA VAL A 161 5.43 31.20 10.56
C VAL A 161 6.65 30.52 9.92
N LEU A 162 6.51 29.28 9.44
CA LEU A 162 7.57 28.59 8.71
C LEU A 162 7.90 29.30 7.38
N ILE A 163 6.90 29.81 6.66
CA ILE A 163 7.12 30.60 5.43
C ILE A 163 7.91 31.88 5.74
N ASP A 164 7.52 32.63 6.76
CA ASP A 164 8.16 33.90 7.17
C ASP A 164 9.62 33.67 7.60
N GLN A 165 9.94 32.49 8.11
CA GLN A 165 11.30 32.05 8.44
C GLN A 165 12.08 31.47 7.24
N ASN A 166 11.58 31.65 6.02
CA ASN A 166 12.12 31.09 4.79
C ASN A 166 12.23 29.55 4.80
N ALA A 167 11.40 28.87 5.58
CA ALA A 167 11.32 27.42 5.72
C ALA A 167 10.21 26.78 4.86
N TRP A 168 9.67 27.51 3.88
CA TRP A 168 8.67 26.95 2.96
C TRP A 168 9.20 25.69 2.25
N SER A 169 8.30 24.71 2.10
CA SER A 169 8.47 23.48 1.34
C SER A 169 7.09 23.05 0.82
N GLN A 170 7.05 22.42 -0.35
CA GLN A 170 5.82 21.84 -0.91
C GLN A 170 5.13 20.86 0.07
N TYR A 171 5.91 20.20 0.94
CA TYR A 171 5.36 19.31 1.96
C TYR A 171 4.53 20.03 3.03
N LEU A 172 4.74 21.34 3.24
CA LEU A 172 3.90 22.12 4.15
C LEU A 172 2.50 22.37 3.57
N GLU A 173 2.40 22.48 2.24
CA GLU A 173 1.12 22.64 1.54
C GLU A 173 0.21 21.44 1.81
N VAL A 174 0.79 20.24 1.77
CA VAL A 174 0.02 18.99 1.82
C VAL A 174 0.07 18.26 3.16
N GLY A 175 1.07 18.50 4.01
CA GLY A 175 1.19 17.83 5.31
C GLY A 175 0.38 18.51 6.42
N ILE A 176 0.36 19.84 6.41
CA ILE A 176 -0.37 20.65 7.41
C ILE A 176 -1.39 21.62 6.79
N GLY A 177 -1.35 21.83 5.47
CA GLY A 177 -2.36 22.60 4.77
C GLY A 177 -3.70 21.86 4.62
N PRO A 178 -4.69 22.51 3.99
CA PRO A 178 -6.04 21.96 3.88
C PRO A 178 -6.11 20.74 2.96
N ASP A 179 -5.31 20.75 1.89
CA ASP A 179 -5.37 19.74 0.84
C ASP A 179 -4.42 18.57 1.14
N ALA A 180 -4.90 17.35 1.00
CA ALA A 180 -4.09 16.15 1.05
C ALA A 180 -3.35 15.98 -0.28
N GLU A 181 -2.11 15.48 -0.22
CA GLU A 181 -1.45 14.95 -1.41
C GLU A 181 -2.14 13.64 -1.79
N VAL A 182 -2.68 13.57 -3.01
CA VAL A 182 -3.18 12.32 -3.60
C VAL A 182 -2.61 12.17 -5.00
N PHE A 183 -1.92 11.06 -5.24
CA PHE A 183 -1.30 10.76 -6.53
C PHE A 183 -1.70 9.37 -7.04
N THR A 184 -1.51 9.15 -8.35
CA THR A 184 -1.63 7.82 -8.95
C THR A 184 -0.35 7.04 -8.68
N LYS A 185 -0.45 5.95 -7.91
CA LYS A 185 0.69 5.11 -7.57
C LYS A 185 1.15 4.28 -8.77
N ALA A 186 0.20 3.62 -9.44
CA ALA A 186 0.48 2.75 -10.56
C ALA A 186 -0.79 2.53 -11.42
N PRO A 187 -0.66 2.06 -12.67
CA PRO A 187 -1.80 1.72 -13.52
C PRO A 187 -2.67 0.61 -12.93
N THR A 188 -3.95 0.63 -13.27
CA THR A 188 -4.88 -0.49 -13.08
C THR A 188 -4.28 -1.81 -13.59
N LEU A 189 -4.47 -2.91 -12.84
CA LEU A 189 -3.91 -4.25 -13.10
C LEU A 189 -2.36 -4.39 -13.05
N SER A 190 -1.60 -3.35 -12.67
CA SER A 190 -0.13 -3.41 -12.65
C SER A 190 0.49 -3.86 -11.32
N SER A 191 -0.29 -3.89 -10.23
CA SER A 191 0.21 -4.26 -8.90
C SER A 191 0.56 -5.76 -8.80
N VAL A 192 1.59 -6.07 -8.01
CA VAL A 192 1.99 -7.45 -7.68
C VAL A 192 1.49 -7.87 -6.30
N GLY A 193 1.29 -9.18 -6.11
CA GLY A 193 0.82 -9.76 -4.84
C GLY A 193 1.96 -10.24 -3.94
N THR A 194 1.61 -10.84 -2.81
CA THR A 194 2.58 -11.54 -1.94
C THR A 194 3.25 -12.69 -2.70
N GLY A 195 4.54 -12.93 -2.45
CA GLY A 195 5.36 -13.95 -3.10
C GLY A 195 5.90 -13.58 -4.47
N MET A 196 5.45 -12.47 -5.05
CA MET A 196 5.98 -11.92 -6.28
C MET A 196 7.23 -11.08 -6.02
N ASP A 197 8.03 -10.87 -7.07
CA ASP A 197 9.10 -9.87 -7.05
C ASP A 197 8.50 -8.45 -7.11
N ALA A 198 9.07 -7.52 -6.33
CA ALA A 198 8.77 -6.10 -6.37
C ALA A 198 9.96 -5.32 -6.97
N GLY A 199 9.65 -4.34 -7.80
CA GLY A 199 10.58 -3.74 -8.76
C GLY A 199 11.11 -2.37 -8.35
N LEU A 200 12.41 -2.19 -8.54
CA LEU A 200 13.16 -0.95 -8.37
C LEU A 200 13.66 -0.47 -9.74
N HIS A 201 13.48 0.81 -10.09
CA HIS A 201 14.02 1.29 -11.36
C HIS A 201 15.55 1.11 -11.39
N PRO A 202 16.18 0.54 -12.44
CA PRO A 202 17.60 0.16 -12.45
C PRO A 202 18.58 1.32 -12.21
N LYS A 203 18.15 2.54 -12.51
CA LYS A 203 18.92 3.77 -12.28
C LYS A 203 18.75 4.38 -10.87
N SER A 204 17.91 3.79 -10.01
CA SER A 204 17.76 4.27 -8.65
C SER A 204 18.92 3.78 -7.79
N THR A 205 19.48 4.71 -7.03
CA THR A 205 20.60 4.50 -6.11
C THR A 205 20.20 4.66 -4.66
N TRP A 206 19.01 5.20 -4.39
CA TRP A 206 18.46 5.35 -3.05
C TRP A 206 16.94 5.14 -3.09
N ASN A 207 16.48 4.04 -2.46
CA ASN A 207 15.09 3.61 -2.48
C ASN A 207 14.73 2.85 -1.20
N ASN A 208 13.44 2.82 -0.87
CA ASN A 208 12.94 2.18 0.34
C ASN A 208 11.55 1.57 0.12
N PRO A 209 11.16 0.59 0.96
CA PRO A 209 9.77 0.18 1.02
C PRO A 209 8.98 1.21 1.83
N GLU A 210 7.71 1.35 1.52
CA GLU A 210 6.77 2.16 2.31
C GLU A 210 5.61 1.26 2.74
N PRO A 211 5.62 0.79 4.01
CA PRO A 211 4.61 -0.11 4.55
C PRO A 211 3.34 0.65 4.90
N GLU A 212 2.22 0.27 4.28
CA GLU A 212 0.98 1.03 4.37
C GLU A 212 -0.28 0.17 4.53
N LEU A 213 -1.32 0.78 5.11
CA LEU A 213 -2.69 0.30 4.98
C LEU A 213 -3.23 0.77 3.62
N VAL A 214 -3.81 -0.15 2.87
CA VAL A 214 -4.48 0.14 1.60
C VAL A 214 -5.98 -0.06 1.80
N LEU A 215 -6.75 1.00 1.59
CA LEU A 215 -8.21 0.95 1.63
C LEU A 215 -8.78 0.56 0.27
N PHE A 216 -9.83 -0.25 0.26
CA PHE A 216 -10.63 -0.53 -0.93
C PHE A 216 -11.90 0.32 -0.89
N VAL A 217 -12.11 1.12 -1.94
CA VAL A 217 -13.18 2.10 -2.01
C VAL A 217 -14.01 1.89 -3.27
N SER A 218 -15.32 1.75 -3.12
CA SER A 218 -16.24 1.63 -4.25
C SER A 218 -16.38 2.94 -5.02
N SER A 219 -17.00 2.87 -6.20
CA SER A 219 -17.34 4.02 -7.05
C SER A 219 -18.22 5.06 -6.36
N ARG A 220 -18.91 4.65 -5.30
CA ARG A 220 -19.79 5.48 -4.46
C ARG A 220 -19.03 6.15 -3.30
N GLY A 221 -17.71 5.98 -3.22
CA GLY A 221 -16.87 6.49 -2.12
C GLY A 221 -17.02 5.70 -0.82
N LYS A 222 -17.61 4.51 -0.86
CA LYS A 222 -17.76 3.64 0.32
C LYS A 222 -16.49 2.85 0.54
N ILE A 223 -15.90 2.94 1.73
CA ILE A 223 -14.77 2.10 2.13
C ILE A 223 -15.31 0.71 2.52
N VAL A 224 -14.84 -0.34 1.86
CA VAL A 224 -15.40 -1.70 1.99
C VAL A 224 -14.44 -2.72 2.57
N GLY A 225 -13.16 -2.40 2.70
CA GLY A 225 -12.16 -3.29 3.27
C GLY A 225 -10.75 -2.71 3.23
N GLY A 226 -9.79 -3.51 3.65
CA GLY A 226 -8.38 -3.15 3.64
C GLY A 226 -7.43 -4.31 3.36
N ALA A 227 -6.22 -3.96 2.92
CA ALA A 227 -5.08 -4.86 2.74
C ALA A 227 -3.79 -4.15 3.14
N LEU A 228 -2.66 -4.88 3.17
CA LEU A 228 -1.34 -4.27 3.29
C LEU A 228 -0.83 -3.85 1.92
N GLY A 229 -0.01 -2.81 1.90
CA GLY A 229 0.62 -2.30 0.69
C GLY A 229 2.10 -2.00 0.88
N ASN A 230 2.86 -2.16 -0.19
CA ASN A 230 4.20 -1.60 -0.35
C ASN A 230 4.18 -0.55 -1.46
N ASP A 231 4.22 0.72 -1.08
CA ASP A 231 4.45 1.82 -2.01
C ASP A 231 5.97 1.98 -2.23
N VAL A 232 6.56 1.13 -3.08
CA VAL A 232 8.00 1.20 -3.35
C VAL A 232 8.37 2.59 -3.89
N ASN A 233 9.29 3.25 -3.21
CA ASN A 233 9.66 4.63 -3.48
C ASN A 233 11.13 4.76 -3.86
N LEU A 234 11.41 5.51 -4.91
CA LEU A 234 12.76 5.83 -5.37
C LEU A 234 13.11 7.26 -4.92
N ARG A 235 13.68 7.34 -3.72
CA ARG A 235 13.96 8.60 -2.99
C ARG A 235 14.92 9.50 -3.74
N ASP A 236 15.86 8.93 -4.48
CA ASP A 236 16.76 9.70 -5.33
C ASP A 236 16.05 10.40 -6.48
N PHE A 237 14.98 9.81 -7.05
CA PHE A 237 14.16 10.48 -8.05
C PHE A 237 13.21 11.51 -7.43
N GLU A 238 12.49 11.12 -6.37
CA GLU A 238 11.54 11.98 -5.65
C GLU A 238 12.22 13.25 -5.10
N GLY A 239 13.35 13.09 -4.41
CA GLY A 239 14.06 14.20 -3.75
C GLY A 239 14.66 15.23 -4.71
N ARG A 240 14.78 14.91 -6.00
CA ARG A 240 15.29 15.85 -7.02
C ARG A 240 14.23 16.85 -7.49
N SER A 241 12.98 16.41 -7.61
CA SER A 241 11.88 17.24 -8.10
C SER A 241 10.55 16.50 -7.93
N ALA A 242 9.51 17.20 -7.47
CA ALA A 242 8.13 16.68 -7.48
C ALA A 242 7.64 16.32 -8.90
N LEU A 243 8.21 16.91 -9.95
CA LEU A 243 7.88 16.57 -11.34
C LEU A 243 8.37 15.18 -11.76
N LEU A 244 9.20 14.54 -10.93
CA LEU A 244 9.69 13.18 -11.15
C LEU A 244 8.90 12.13 -10.36
N LEU A 245 7.80 12.50 -9.70
CA LEU A 245 7.03 11.60 -8.84
C LEU A 245 6.57 10.34 -9.59
N SER A 246 6.04 10.47 -10.82
CA SER A 246 5.66 9.30 -11.62
C SER A 246 6.85 8.37 -11.88
N LYS A 247 8.05 8.92 -12.10
CA LYS A 247 9.26 8.09 -12.27
C LYS A 247 9.68 7.44 -10.96
N ALA A 248 9.46 8.10 -9.83
CA ALA A 248 9.77 7.57 -8.50
C ALA A 248 8.80 6.48 -8.05
N LYS A 249 7.54 6.52 -8.50
CA LYS A 249 6.45 5.69 -7.96
C LYS A 249 5.90 4.64 -8.92
N ASP A 250 5.88 4.92 -10.23
CA ASP A 250 5.19 4.10 -11.24
C ASP A 250 6.19 3.37 -12.15
N ASN A 251 6.73 2.24 -11.65
CA ASN A 251 7.62 1.35 -12.39
C ASN A 251 7.03 -0.07 -12.39
N ASN A 252 7.47 -0.94 -13.30
CA ASN A 252 7.02 -2.34 -13.29
C ASN A 252 7.26 -2.96 -11.90
N ALA A 253 6.21 -3.56 -11.33
CA ALA A 253 6.21 -4.16 -10.00
C ALA A 253 6.55 -3.21 -8.81
N SER A 254 6.41 -1.88 -8.95
CA SER A 254 6.66 -0.93 -7.84
C SER A 254 5.50 -0.79 -6.85
N CYS A 255 4.35 -1.39 -7.14
CA CYS A 255 3.16 -1.38 -6.31
C CYS A 255 2.84 -2.82 -5.89
N ALA A 256 2.94 -3.12 -4.60
CA ALA A 256 2.52 -4.41 -4.07
C ALA A 256 1.33 -4.25 -3.14
N ILE A 257 0.33 -5.13 -3.27
CA ILE A 257 -0.87 -5.15 -2.43
C ILE A 257 -1.18 -6.59 -2.05
N GLY A 258 -1.53 -6.82 -0.79
CA GLY A 258 -1.98 -8.11 -0.31
C GLY A 258 -1.79 -8.30 1.19
N PRO A 259 -1.64 -9.54 1.67
CA PRO A 259 -1.73 -10.76 0.88
C PRO A 259 -3.14 -11.04 0.34
N LEU A 260 -4.17 -10.64 1.09
CA LEU A 260 -5.59 -10.75 0.75
C LEU A 260 -6.26 -9.40 1.03
N LEU A 261 -7.40 -9.17 0.40
CA LEU A 261 -8.34 -8.14 0.82
C LEU A 261 -9.17 -8.71 1.97
N ARG A 262 -9.17 -8.04 3.13
CA ARG A 262 -10.13 -8.32 4.22
C ARG A 262 -11.27 -7.31 4.12
N LEU A 263 -12.46 -7.78 3.75
CA LEU A 263 -13.65 -6.94 3.70
C LEU A 263 -14.08 -6.57 5.12
N PHE A 264 -14.66 -5.39 5.27
CA PHE A 264 -15.17 -4.94 6.55
C PHE A 264 -16.46 -5.68 6.93
N ASP A 265 -16.44 -6.29 8.10
CA ASP A 265 -17.55 -7.02 8.74
C ASP A 265 -17.42 -6.90 10.27
N ASP A 266 -18.20 -7.69 11.01
CA ASP A 266 -18.21 -7.66 12.48
C ASP A 266 -16.86 -8.09 13.11
N SER A 267 -15.97 -8.73 12.35
CA SER A 267 -14.66 -9.19 12.81
C SER A 267 -13.53 -8.20 12.58
N PHE A 268 -13.70 -7.28 11.62
CA PHE A 268 -12.71 -6.27 11.26
C PHE A 268 -13.43 -5.10 10.61
N THR A 269 -13.45 -3.97 11.31
CA THR A 269 -14.15 -2.75 10.91
C THR A 269 -13.17 -1.67 10.48
N LEU A 270 -13.68 -0.56 9.95
CA LEU A 270 -12.87 0.64 9.71
C LEU A 270 -12.25 1.19 11.01
N ASP A 271 -12.93 1.04 12.16
CA ASP A 271 -12.39 1.47 13.45
C ASP A 271 -11.23 0.60 13.92
N ASP A 272 -11.21 -0.68 13.54
CA ASP A 272 -10.05 -1.54 13.75
C ASP A 272 -8.91 -1.16 12.80
N ALA A 273 -9.23 -0.85 11.54
CA ALA A 273 -8.26 -0.39 10.54
C ALA A 273 -7.53 0.90 10.98
N ARG A 274 -8.25 1.85 11.60
CA ARG A 274 -7.69 3.09 12.18
C ARG A 274 -6.66 2.84 13.29
N LYS A 275 -6.70 1.67 13.93
CA LYS A 275 -5.84 1.30 15.06
C LYS A 275 -4.73 0.33 14.66
N LEU A 276 -4.59 0.04 13.37
CA LEU A 276 -3.59 -0.93 12.93
C LEU A 276 -2.18 -0.46 13.19
N ASP A 277 -1.39 -1.41 13.69
CA ASP A 277 0.05 -1.34 13.81
C ASP A 277 0.67 -2.21 12.73
N ILE A 278 1.32 -1.56 11.76
CA ILE A 278 1.96 -2.22 10.63
C ILE A 278 3.44 -2.32 10.92
N SER A 279 3.97 -3.54 10.86
CA SER A 279 5.40 -3.81 11.00
C SER A 279 6.04 -3.99 9.62
N LEU A 280 7.30 -3.62 9.53
CA LEU A 280 8.16 -3.83 8.37
C LEU A 280 9.41 -4.56 8.83
N ASN A 281 9.80 -5.58 8.08
CA ASN A 281 11.08 -6.24 8.22
C ASN A 281 11.74 -6.36 6.84
N VAL A 282 12.99 -5.95 6.72
CA VAL A 282 13.80 -6.20 5.53
C VAL A 282 14.94 -7.12 5.92
N LYS A 283 15.14 -8.21 5.16
CA LYS A 283 16.26 -9.13 5.31
C LYS A 283 17.07 -9.17 4.03
N GLY A 284 18.34 -8.77 4.13
CA GLY A 284 19.31 -8.85 3.05
C GLY A 284 20.02 -10.20 3.03
N SER A 285 20.48 -10.61 1.84
CA SER A 285 21.36 -11.78 1.66
C SER A 285 22.74 -11.57 2.29
N ASP A 286 23.12 -10.32 2.54
CA ASP A 286 24.31 -9.87 3.24
C ASP A 286 24.18 -9.93 4.78
N GLY A 287 23.08 -10.49 5.30
CA GLY A 287 22.82 -10.57 6.74
C GLY A 287 22.26 -9.28 7.35
N PHE A 288 22.03 -8.24 6.53
CA PHE A 288 21.40 -7.01 6.97
C PHE A 288 19.96 -7.24 7.41
N VAL A 289 19.55 -6.61 8.52
CA VAL A 289 18.18 -6.65 9.02
C VAL A 289 17.75 -5.24 9.41
N LEU A 290 16.66 -4.78 8.82
CA LEU A 290 15.99 -3.52 9.17
C LEU A 290 14.63 -3.84 9.74
N ASN A 291 14.26 -3.18 10.83
CA ASN A 291 12.91 -3.27 11.38
C ASN A 291 12.28 -1.89 11.39
N GLY A 292 11.05 -1.81 10.89
CA GLY A 292 10.26 -0.61 10.83
C GLY A 292 8.88 -0.83 11.40
N HIS A 293 8.21 0.27 11.72
CA HIS A 293 6.85 0.25 12.22
C HIS A 293 6.10 1.52 11.80
N SER A 294 4.83 1.37 11.46
CA SER A 294 3.90 2.44 11.13
C SER A 294 2.55 2.17 11.82
N SER A 295 2.18 3.02 12.77
CA SER A 295 0.88 3.00 13.44
C SER A 295 -0.09 3.94 12.75
N ILE A 296 -1.22 3.41 12.26
CA ILE A 296 -2.27 4.20 11.61
C ILE A 296 -2.90 5.20 12.59
N SER A 297 -2.86 4.90 13.89
CA SER A 297 -3.36 5.81 14.94
C SER A 297 -2.68 7.18 14.98
N LYS A 298 -1.50 7.31 14.36
CA LYS A 298 -0.72 8.56 14.28
C LYS A 298 -0.92 9.35 12.99
N ILE A 299 -1.79 8.89 12.09
CA ILE A 299 -2.09 9.59 10.84
C ILE A 299 -2.72 10.95 11.16
N SER A 300 -2.30 12.01 10.47
CA SER A 300 -2.78 13.38 10.71
C SER A 300 -4.13 13.68 10.05
N ARG A 301 -4.59 12.82 9.12
CA ARG A 301 -5.91 12.90 8.49
C ARG A 301 -6.64 11.58 8.65
N ASP A 302 -7.89 11.63 9.09
CA ASP A 302 -8.71 10.42 9.21
C ASP A 302 -8.79 9.72 7.83
N PRO A 303 -8.78 8.38 7.78
CA PRO A 303 -8.91 7.68 6.52
C PRO A 303 -10.17 8.06 5.71
N THR A 304 -11.28 8.45 6.37
CA THR A 304 -12.47 8.93 5.66
C THR A 304 -12.30 10.31 5.04
N ASP A 305 -11.50 11.18 5.66
CA ASP A 305 -11.14 12.50 5.11
C ASP A 305 -10.29 12.32 3.85
N LEU A 306 -9.27 11.46 3.89
CA LEU A 306 -8.43 11.16 2.72
C LEU A 306 -9.25 10.61 1.54
N VAL A 307 -10.22 9.74 1.82
CA VAL A 307 -11.16 9.25 0.80
C VAL A 307 -12.03 10.39 0.25
N ALA A 308 -12.60 11.23 1.11
CA ALA A 308 -13.42 12.37 0.70
C ALA A 308 -12.65 13.42 -0.12
N GLN A 309 -11.34 13.55 0.10
CA GLN A 309 -10.46 14.41 -0.71
C GLN A 309 -10.06 13.76 -2.04
N THR A 310 -10.20 12.43 -2.17
CA THR A 310 -9.84 11.69 -3.39
C THR A 310 -11.00 11.61 -4.38
N ILE A 311 -12.23 11.37 -3.90
CA ILE A 311 -13.44 11.19 -4.73
C ILE A 311 -14.52 12.20 -4.35
N GLY A 312 -15.20 12.77 -5.35
CA GLY A 312 -16.29 13.72 -5.11
C GLY A 312 -16.98 14.18 -6.39
N LYS A 313 -17.65 15.34 -6.33
CA LYS A 313 -18.37 15.90 -7.49
C LYS A 313 -17.43 16.34 -8.63
N VAL A 314 -16.16 16.61 -8.31
CA VAL A 314 -15.16 17.11 -9.27
C VAL A 314 -14.24 16.02 -9.83
N HIS A 315 -14.28 14.80 -9.28
CA HIS A 315 -13.53 13.66 -9.78
C HIS A 315 -14.16 12.32 -9.36
N GLN A 316 -14.31 11.39 -10.29
CA GLN A 316 -15.02 10.13 -10.10
C GLN A 316 -14.16 8.92 -10.50
N TYR A 317 -14.40 7.78 -9.85
CA TYR A 317 -13.78 6.50 -10.17
C TYR A 317 -14.88 5.45 -10.38
N PRO A 318 -15.33 5.20 -11.63
CA PRO A 318 -16.49 4.36 -11.90
C PRO A 318 -16.32 2.89 -11.48
N ASP A 319 -15.09 2.41 -11.41
CA ASP A 319 -14.72 1.06 -10.96
C ASP A 319 -14.11 1.06 -9.54
N GLY A 320 -14.31 2.15 -8.79
CA GLY A 320 -13.68 2.37 -7.50
C GLY A 320 -12.17 2.63 -7.59
N PHE A 321 -11.54 2.72 -6.42
CA PHE A 321 -10.11 2.91 -6.28
C PHE A 321 -9.61 2.23 -5.02
N VAL A 322 -8.30 1.96 -4.98
CA VAL A 322 -7.62 1.67 -3.73
C VAL A 322 -6.80 2.87 -3.30
N LEU A 323 -6.71 3.10 -1.99
CA LEU A 323 -5.98 4.24 -1.42
C LEU A 323 -4.98 3.77 -0.37
N PHE A 324 -3.72 3.87 -0.74
CA PHE A 324 -2.57 3.82 0.16
C PHE A 324 -2.59 5.05 1.07
N LEU A 325 -2.49 4.85 2.39
CA LEU A 325 -2.70 5.92 3.39
C LEU A 325 -1.41 6.63 3.82
N GLY A 326 -0.28 6.33 3.22
CA GLY A 326 1.04 6.80 3.60
C GLY A 326 1.66 5.98 4.74
N THR A 327 2.94 6.25 5.01
CA THR A 327 3.70 5.59 6.08
C THR A 327 4.43 6.61 6.96
N MET A 328 4.59 6.29 8.26
CA MET A 328 5.57 6.99 9.10
C MET A 328 7.00 6.53 8.86
N PHE A 329 7.16 5.37 8.22
CA PHE A 329 8.45 4.72 8.16
C PHE A 329 9.44 5.53 7.33
N ALA A 330 10.57 5.82 7.94
CA ALA A 330 11.69 6.56 7.38
C ALA A 330 12.95 5.82 7.80
N PRO A 331 13.58 5.00 6.94
CA PRO A 331 14.74 4.26 7.37
C PRO A 331 15.92 5.22 7.55
N VAL A 332 16.33 5.41 8.81
CA VAL A 332 17.52 6.20 9.19
C VAL A 332 18.76 5.35 9.38
N GLU A 333 18.60 4.02 9.39
CA GLU A 333 19.71 3.08 9.55
C GLU A 333 20.56 3.02 8.28
N ASP A 334 21.87 3.22 8.45
CA ASP A 334 22.84 3.07 7.38
C ASP A 334 23.03 1.60 7.03
N ARG A 335 22.96 1.27 5.74
CA ARG A 335 23.27 -0.09 5.27
C ARG A 335 24.74 -0.30 4.93
N ASP A 336 25.33 0.62 4.16
CA ASP A 336 26.68 0.45 3.59
C ASP A 336 27.73 1.30 4.29
N ALA A 337 27.51 2.62 4.40
CA ALA A 337 28.44 3.54 5.03
C ALA A 337 27.70 4.56 5.92
N PRO A 338 28.34 5.05 7.00
CA PRO A 338 27.73 6.05 7.87
C PRO A 338 27.19 7.28 7.13
N GLY A 339 25.95 7.65 7.40
CA GLY A 339 25.24 8.80 6.83
C GLY A 339 24.70 8.61 5.40
N GLN A 340 24.69 7.40 4.85
CA GLN A 340 24.11 7.10 3.52
C GLN A 340 22.64 6.66 3.58
N GLY A 341 22.15 6.31 4.77
CA GLY A 341 20.84 5.73 5.00
C GLY A 341 20.69 4.32 4.42
N PHE A 342 19.44 3.88 4.39
CA PHE A 342 19.06 2.59 3.83
C PHE A 342 18.82 2.71 2.33
N THR A 343 19.28 1.70 1.58
CA THR A 343 18.78 1.40 0.24
C THR A 343 18.66 -0.11 0.07
N HIS A 344 17.75 -0.55 -0.80
CA HIS A 344 17.67 -1.96 -1.13
C HIS A 344 18.92 -2.44 -1.86
N LYS A 345 19.26 -3.71 -1.60
CA LYS A 345 20.10 -4.51 -2.46
C LYS A 345 19.23 -5.58 -3.12
N ARG A 346 19.73 -6.07 -4.24
CA ARG A 346 19.11 -7.19 -4.95
C ARG A 346 18.90 -8.37 -4.00
N ASP A 347 17.76 -9.05 -4.13
CA ASP A 347 17.35 -10.20 -3.29
C ASP A 347 16.90 -9.86 -1.87
N ASP A 348 16.81 -8.57 -1.48
CA ASP A 348 16.19 -8.22 -0.20
C ASP A 348 14.78 -8.79 -0.10
N ILE A 349 14.45 -9.36 1.05
CA ILE A 349 13.09 -9.81 1.36
C ILE A 349 12.43 -8.75 2.23
N VAL A 350 11.41 -8.10 1.70
CA VAL A 350 10.55 -7.16 2.40
C VAL A 350 9.33 -7.91 2.92
N THR A 351 9.09 -7.83 4.23
CA THR A 351 7.90 -8.37 4.90
C THR A 351 7.16 -7.23 5.59
N ILE A 352 5.94 -6.97 5.16
CA ILE A 352 5.03 -6.01 5.77
C ILE A 352 3.92 -6.81 6.44
N ALA A 353 3.64 -6.55 7.71
CA ALA A 353 2.74 -7.40 8.48
C ALA A 353 1.87 -6.63 9.48
N ALA A 354 0.62 -7.04 9.61
CA ALA A 354 -0.28 -6.64 10.68
C ALA A 354 -1.08 -7.87 11.14
N PRO A 355 -1.25 -8.12 12.44
CA PRO A 355 -1.97 -9.29 12.95
C PRO A 355 -3.34 -9.54 12.30
N GLN A 356 -4.07 -8.47 11.99
CA GLN A 356 -5.41 -8.51 11.43
C GLN A 356 -5.44 -8.76 9.91
N LEU A 357 -4.30 -8.62 9.21
CA LEU A 357 -4.22 -8.69 7.74
C LEU A 357 -3.24 -9.74 7.22
N GLY A 358 -2.41 -10.34 8.08
CA GLY A 358 -1.37 -11.30 7.70
C GLY A 358 -0.08 -10.59 7.26
N LYS A 359 0.63 -11.17 6.27
CA LYS A 359 1.91 -10.65 5.78
C LYS A 359 1.98 -10.54 4.27
N LEU A 360 2.34 -9.36 3.78
CA LEU A 360 2.76 -9.10 2.41
C LEU A 360 4.28 -9.28 2.32
N VAL A 361 4.73 -10.27 1.54
CA VAL A 361 6.16 -10.60 1.41
C VAL A 361 6.56 -10.48 -0.05
N ASN A 362 7.56 -9.64 -0.34
CA ASN A 362 8.09 -9.48 -1.69
C ASN A 362 9.62 -9.56 -1.67
N ARG A 363 10.18 -10.13 -2.74
CA ARG A 363 11.62 -10.07 -2.99
C ARG A 363 11.91 -8.88 -3.89
N MET A 364 12.92 -8.09 -3.55
CA MET A 364 13.30 -6.90 -4.30
C MET A 364 14.20 -7.24 -5.47
N ARG A 365 13.83 -6.75 -6.65
CA ARG A 365 14.50 -6.90 -7.94
C ARG A 365 14.53 -5.56 -8.66
N THR A 366 15.35 -5.42 -9.69
CA THR A 366 15.19 -4.30 -10.60
C THR A 366 13.96 -4.53 -11.49
N SER A 367 13.25 -3.47 -11.83
CA SER A 367 11.95 -3.55 -12.51
C SER A 367 12.01 -4.17 -13.91
N ASP A 368 13.19 -4.15 -14.54
CA ASP A 368 13.52 -4.80 -15.81
C ASP A 368 13.84 -6.32 -15.67
N GLU A 369 14.11 -6.80 -14.46
CA GLU A 369 14.25 -8.23 -14.15
C GLU A 369 12.94 -8.87 -13.64
N CYS A 370 12.00 -8.05 -13.14
CA CYS A 370 10.68 -8.54 -12.71
C CYS A 370 9.87 -9.12 -13.88
N GLU A 371 8.97 -10.07 -13.60
CA GLU A 371 8.02 -10.59 -14.61
C GLU A 371 7.30 -9.42 -15.30
N SER A 372 7.27 -9.45 -16.63
CA SER A 372 6.65 -8.36 -17.40
C SER A 372 5.13 -8.35 -17.20
N TRP A 373 4.59 -7.18 -16.89
CA TRP A 373 3.15 -6.97 -16.87
C TRP A 373 2.57 -7.03 -18.29
N THR A 374 1.98 -8.18 -18.65
CA THR A 374 1.42 -8.45 -19.99
C THR A 374 -0.10 -8.59 -20.01
N PHE A 375 -0.75 -8.67 -18.84
CA PHE A 375 -2.19 -8.83 -18.71
C PHE A 375 -2.84 -7.50 -18.29
N GLY A 376 -3.23 -6.71 -19.28
CA GLY A 376 -3.94 -5.43 -19.08
C GLY A 376 -5.46 -5.53 -19.24
N ILE A 377 -6.13 -4.38 -19.21
CA ILE A 377 -7.60 -4.26 -19.27
C ILE A 377 -8.19 -4.99 -20.49
N GLY A 378 -7.61 -4.78 -21.68
CA GLY A 378 -8.09 -5.44 -22.90
C GLY A 378 -7.97 -6.97 -22.86
N ALA A 379 -6.96 -7.51 -22.17
CA ALA A 379 -6.81 -8.96 -21.98
C ALA A 379 -7.85 -9.49 -20.99
N LEU A 380 -8.13 -8.75 -19.90
CA LEU A 380 -9.18 -9.08 -18.95
C LEU A 380 -10.56 -9.16 -19.63
N MET A 381 -10.94 -8.15 -20.41
CA MET A 381 -12.24 -8.13 -21.09
C MET A 381 -12.40 -9.29 -22.07
N LYS A 382 -11.36 -9.60 -22.85
CA LYS A 382 -11.36 -10.76 -23.76
C LYS A 382 -11.49 -12.08 -22.99
N ASN A 383 -10.78 -12.22 -21.86
CA ASN A 383 -10.84 -13.42 -21.03
C ASN A 383 -12.25 -13.64 -20.46
N LEU A 384 -12.86 -12.59 -19.88
CA LEU A 384 -14.21 -12.66 -19.33
C LEU A 384 -15.25 -13.01 -20.41
N ALA A 385 -15.17 -12.38 -21.59
CA ALA A 385 -16.07 -12.68 -22.71
C ALA A 385 -15.92 -14.12 -23.23
N GLN A 386 -14.69 -14.62 -23.36
CA GLN A 386 -14.42 -16.02 -23.75
C GLN A 386 -15.00 -17.03 -22.75
N ARG A 387 -15.00 -16.67 -21.46
CA ARG A 387 -15.59 -17.45 -20.37
C ARG A 387 -17.11 -17.25 -20.25
N LYS A 388 -17.72 -16.42 -21.09
CA LYS A 388 -19.15 -16.04 -21.07
C LYS A 388 -19.60 -15.44 -19.73
N LEU A 389 -18.70 -14.64 -19.14
CA LEU A 389 -18.95 -13.93 -17.88
C LEU A 389 -19.44 -12.49 -18.09
N ILE A 390 -19.31 -11.96 -19.32
CA ILE A 390 -19.83 -10.67 -19.79
C ILE A 390 -20.37 -10.77 -21.22
#